data_AF-A0A1G8LBR8-F1
#
_entry.id   AF-A0A1G8LBR8-F1
#
_cell.length_a   1.000
_cell.length_b   1.000
_cell.length_c   1.000
_cell.angle_alpha   90.00
_cell.angle_beta   90.00
_cell.angle_gamma   90.00
#
_symmetry.space_group_name_H-M   'P 1'
#
loop_
_entity.id
_entity.type
_entity.pdbx_description
1 polymer ?
#
loop_
_entity_poly.entity_id
_entity_poly.type
_entity_poly.pdbx_seq_one_letter_code
_entity_poly.pdbx_strand_id
1 'polypeptide(L)'
;MQWLEIIVDLLKGIAWPAAILIVAQLFSSDIRAILPRLRKAGPSGVELDAPEQQQRIEPPSSGIPDDPDLPVPTAALAILEERLRKQIETKPEAKRQPILLRELAISRLITLFERVHRLIFGSQIDLLKSLNLTGPKSMELVRPYYDEAAILSPDFYKDYDFDKWLSFLTSAELVEIKDGQMDITETGREFLVYMVNTRLIERKPG
;
A
#
# COMPACT_ATOMS: atom_id res chain seq x y z
N MET A 1 28.03 -48.29 28.11
CA MET A 1 28.21 -46.84 27.89
C MET A 1 29.30 -46.55 26.86
N GLN A 2 30.53 -47.09 26.97
CA GLN A 2 31.63 -46.82 26.00
C GLN A 2 31.36 -47.23 24.54
N TRP A 3 30.61 -48.30 24.29
CA TRP A 3 30.27 -48.73 22.93
C TRP A 3 29.34 -47.77 22.17
N LEU A 4 28.53 -46.99 22.88
CA LEU A 4 27.67 -45.97 22.28
C LEU A 4 28.48 -44.75 21.82
N GLU A 5 29.53 -44.38 22.55
CA GLU A 5 30.41 -43.26 22.18
C GLU A 5 31.20 -43.55 20.90
N ILE A 6 31.72 -44.78 20.75
CA ILE A 6 32.44 -45.19 19.54
C ILE A 6 31.54 -45.19 18.31
N ILE A 7 30.29 -45.64 18.44
CA ILE A 7 29.32 -45.62 17.33
C ILE A 7 28.94 -44.19 16.95
N VAL A 8 28.77 -43.30 17.93
CA VAL A 8 28.47 -41.87 17.69
C VAL A 8 29.64 -41.16 17.01
N ASP A 9 30.87 -41.44 17.42
CA ASP A 9 32.06 -40.81 16.82
C ASP A 9 32.34 -41.35 15.40
N LEU A 10 32.09 -42.64 15.15
CA LEU A 10 32.14 -43.20 13.80
C LEU A 10 31.03 -42.64 12.90
N LEU A 11 29.81 -42.47 13.44
CA LEU A 11 28.69 -41.83 12.74
C LEU A 11 29.01 -40.38 12.40
N LYS A 12 29.59 -39.59 13.30
CA LYS A 12 30.03 -38.22 13.00
C LYS A 12 31.10 -38.17 11.92
N GLY A 13 32.03 -39.14 11.95
CA GLY A 13 33.10 -39.26 10.94
C GLY A 13 32.60 -39.62 9.54
N ILE A 14 31.54 -40.43 9.43
CA ILE A 14 30.97 -40.89 8.15
C ILE A 14 29.77 -40.05 7.71
N ALA A 15 29.17 -39.26 8.61
CA ALA A 15 28.05 -38.38 8.29
C ALA A 15 28.44 -37.30 7.26
N TRP A 16 29.65 -36.73 7.37
CA TRP A 16 30.05 -35.63 6.48
C TRP A 16 30.34 -36.07 5.04
N PRO A 17 31.04 -37.18 4.73
CA PRO A 17 31.22 -37.62 3.34
C PRO A 17 29.91 -38.14 2.74
N ALA A 18 29.08 -38.82 3.55
CA ALA A 18 27.77 -39.28 3.12
C ALA A 18 26.85 -38.10 2.78
N ALA A 19 26.84 -37.04 3.59
CA ALA A 19 26.09 -35.82 3.31
C ALA A 19 26.55 -35.16 2.00
N ILE A 20 27.87 -35.06 1.75
CA ILE A 20 28.41 -34.53 0.49
C ILE A 20 27.96 -35.37 -0.70
N LEU A 21 28.04 -36.70 -0.60
CA LEU A 21 27.60 -37.61 -1.67
C LEU A 21 26.10 -37.47 -1.94
N ILE A 22 25.27 -37.42 -0.90
CA ILE A 22 23.82 -37.27 -1.02
C ILE A 22 23.46 -35.93 -1.66
N VAL A 23 24.08 -34.83 -1.24
CA VAL A 23 23.87 -33.50 -1.83
C VAL A 23 24.35 -33.47 -3.28
N ALA A 24 25.52 -34.03 -3.58
CA ALA A 24 26.04 -34.12 -4.94
C ALA A 24 25.13 -34.94 -5.85
N GLN A 25 24.48 -35.97 -5.33
CA GLN A 25 23.59 -36.85 -6.10
C GLN A 25 22.21 -36.20 -6.33
N LEU A 26 21.63 -35.58 -5.30
CA LEU A 26 20.34 -34.86 -5.37
C LEU A 26 20.40 -33.65 -6.30
N PHE A 27 21.49 -32.90 -6.28
CA PHE A 27 21.65 -31.67 -7.07
C PHE A 27 22.54 -31.87 -8.31
N SER A 28 22.79 -33.11 -8.71
CA SER A 28 23.67 -33.43 -9.85
C SER A 28 23.21 -32.79 -11.17
N SER A 29 21.91 -32.57 -11.37
CA SER A 29 21.35 -31.87 -12.53
C SER A 29 21.63 -30.37 -12.50
N ASP A 30 21.51 -29.75 -11.33
CA ASP A 30 21.64 -28.29 -11.16
C ASP A 30 23.12 -27.87 -11.12
N ILE A 31 23.97 -28.68 -10.48
CA ILE A 31 25.42 -28.49 -10.45
C ILE A 31 26.00 -28.55 -11.86
N ARG A 32 25.51 -29.46 -12.71
CA ARG A 32 25.91 -29.55 -14.13
C ARG A 32 25.51 -28.31 -14.95
N ALA A 33 24.45 -27.60 -14.57
CA ALA A 33 24.03 -26.36 -15.24
C ALA A 33 24.89 -25.15 -14.84
N ILE A 34 25.50 -25.17 -13.66
CA ILE A 34 26.36 -24.10 -13.14
C ILE A 34 27.84 -24.31 -13.53
N LEU A 35 28.28 -25.57 -13.66
CA LEU A 35 29.64 -25.93 -14.07
C LEU A 35 30.16 -25.23 -15.35
N PRO A 36 29.39 -25.08 -16.43
CA PRO A 36 29.87 -24.39 -17.63
C PRO A 36 30.07 -22.88 -17.45
N ARG A 37 29.58 -22.28 -16.35
CA ARG A 37 29.69 -20.84 -16.03
C ARG A 37 30.81 -20.52 -15.04
N LEU A 38 31.49 -21.53 -14.50
CA LEU A 38 32.59 -21.38 -13.56
C LEU A 38 33.90 -21.16 -14.34
N ARG A 39 34.35 -19.90 -14.45
CA ARG A 39 35.61 -19.59 -15.14
C ARG A 39 36.84 -19.66 -14.24
N LYS A 40 36.71 -19.32 -12.94
CA LYS A 40 37.78 -19.43 -11.94
C LYS A 40 37.23 -19.79 -10.56
N ALA A 41 37.84 -20.81 -9.95
CA ALA A 41 37.74 -21.09 -8.52
C ALA A 41 39.13 -20.91 -7.90
N GLY A 42 39.26 -20.04 -6.91
CA GLY A 42 40.51 -19.76 -6.21
C GLY A 42 40.30 -19.63 -4.70
N PRO A 43 41.38 -19.54 -3.90
CA PRO A 43 41.31 -19.47 -2.44
C PRO A 43 40.57 -18.23 -1.91
N SER A 44 40.25 -17.26 -2.78
CA SER A 44 39.55 -16.01 -2.45
C SER A 44 38.04 -16.02 -2.78
N GLY A 45 37.49 -17.12 -3.32
CA GLY A 45 36.08 -17.23 -3.67
C GLY A 45 35.82 -17.62 -5.12
N VAL A 46 34.53 -17.79 -5.44
CA VAL A 46 34.01 -18.22 -6.75
C VAL A 46 33.42 -17.02 -7.47
N GLU A 47 33.98 -16.65 -8.63
CA GLU A 47 33.38 -15.68 -9.54
C GLU A 47 32.43 -16.42 -10.50
N LEU A 48 31.14 -16.14 -10.39
CA LEU A 48 30.12 -16.60 -11.34
C LEU A 48 29.78 -15.43 -12.28
N ASP A 49 29.81 -15.66 -13.60
CA ASP A 49 29.24 -14.70 -14.54
C ASP A 49 27.73 -14.59 -14.28
N ALA A 50 27.29 -13.39 -13.90
CA ALA A 50 25.88 -13.05 -13.91
C ALA A 50 25.37 -13.22 -15.36
N PRO A 51 24.23 -13.89 -15.60
CA PRO A 51 23.77 -14.10 -16.96
C PRO A 51 23.54 -12.74 -17.63
N GLU A 52 24.24 -12.49 -18.76
CA GLU A 52 24.02 -11.36 -19.67
C GLU A 52 22.66 -11.40 -20.39
N GLN A 53 21.68 -12.08 -19.81
CA GLN A 53 20.28 -12.07 -20.24
C GLN A 53 19.37 -11.83 -19.04
N GLN A 54 19.59 -10.72 -18.32
CA GLN A 54 18.44 -9.84 -18.16
C GLN A 54 18.18 -9.28 -19.55
N GLN A 55 17.31 -9.95 -20.32
CA GLN A 55 16.54 -9.24 -21.33
C GLN A 55 15.98 -8.03 -20.60
N ARG A 56 16.58 -6.87 -20.85
CA ARG A 56 15.96 -5.59 -20.58
C ARG A 56 14.67 -5.69 -21.36
N ILE A 57 13.59 -6.06 -20.67
CA ILE A 57 12.26 -5.91 -21.21
C ILE A 57 12.20 -4.42 -21.44
N GLU A 58 12.37 -4.00 -22.69
CA GLU A 58 12.08 -2.64 -23.06
C GLU A 58 10.65 -2.42 -22.56
N PRO A 59 10.44 -1.45 -21.66
CA PRO A 59 9.10 -1.17 -21.19
C PRO A 59 8.23 -0.98 -22.44
N PRO A 60 7.00 -1.54 -22.47
CA PRO A 60 6.14 -1.36 -23.63
C PRO A 60 6.11 0.13 -23.93
N SER A 61 6.51 0.52 -25.15
CA SER A 61 6.62 1.92 -25.57
C SER A 61 5.34 2.64 -25.16
N SER A 62 5.44 3.50 -24.14
CA SER A 62 4.28 4.14 -23.54
C SER A 62 3.62 5.12 -24.50
N GLY A 63 4.18 5.42 -25.68
CA GLY A 63 3.60 6.34 -26.67
C GLY A 63 3.45 7.79 -26.17
N ILE A 64 3.87 8.04 -24.93
CA ILE A 64 3.99 9.34 -24.30
C ILE A 64 5.44 9.77 -24.56
N PRO A 65 5.68 11.02 -25.00
CA PRO A 65 7.04 11.54 -25.13
C PRO A 65 7.83 11.31 -23.84
N ASP A 66 9.11 10.95 -23.94
CA ASP A 66 9.99 10.85 -22.77
C ASP A 66 10.07 12.22 -22.10
N ASP A 67 9.24 12.40 -21.08
CA ASP A 67 9.20 13.57 -20.24
C ASP A 67 9.97 13.25 -18.95
N PRO A 68 11.06 13.98 -18.65
CA PRO A 68 11.87 13.74 -17.46
C PRO A 68 11.09 13.93 -16.14
N ASP A 69 9.95 14.61 -16.18
CA ASP A 69 9.08 14.82 -15.02
C ASP A 69 8.10 13.65 -14.80
N LEU A 70 8.01 12.70 -15.74
CA LEU A 70 7.16 11.51 -15.60
C LEU A 70 7.91 10.34 -14.96
N PRO A 71 7.25 9.57 -14.08
CA PRO A 71 7.84 8.37 -13.49
C PRO A 71 8.12 7.33 -14.57
N VAL A 72 9.23 6.59 -14.39
CA VAL A 72 9.61 5.51 -15.30
C VAL A 72 8.48 4.48 -15.41
N PRO A 73 7.98 4.15 -16.61
CA PRO A 73 6.86 3.24 -16.77
C PRO A 73 7.21 1.84 -16.26
N THR A 74 6.38 1.33 -15.36
CA THR A 74 6.37 -0.12 -15.04
C THR A 74 5.58 -0.87 -16.10
N ALA A 75 5.81 -2.18 -16.25
CA ALA A 75 5.04 -3.01 -17.19
C ALA A 75 3.52 -2.95 -16.92
N ALA A 76 3.12 -2.91 -15.64
CA ALA A 76 1.71 -2.78 -15.26
C ALA A 76 1.13 -1.41 -15.65
N LEU A 77 1.90 -0.33 -15.47
CA LEU A 77 1.50 1.01 -15.87
C LEU A 77 1.31 1.08 -17.38
N ALA A 78 2.26 0.56 -18.17
CA ALA A 78 2.16 0.57 -19.63
C ALA A 78 0.93 -0.19 -20.16
N ILE A 79 0.56 -1.32 -19.54
CA ILE A 79 -0.67 -2.05 -19.86
C ILE A 79 -1.92 -1.20 -19.58
N LEU A 80 -1.92 -0.48 -18.45
CA LEU A 80 -3.04 0.40 -18.08
C LEU A 80 -3.13 1.60 -19.02
N GLU A 81 -2.01 2.25 -19.33
CA GLU A 81 -1.91 3.38 -20.27
C GLU A 81 -2.45 3.00 -21.65
N GLU A 82 -2.06 1.83 -22.17
CA GLU A 82 -2.55 1.35 -23.47
C GLU A 82 -4.07 1.12 -23.47
N ARG A 83 -4.64 0.63 -22.35
CA ARG A 83 -6.09 0.49 -22.20
C ARG A 83 -6.78 1.85 -22.16
N LEU A 84 -6.23 2.80 -21.40
CA LEU A 84 -6.78 4.16 -21.27
C LEU A 84 -6.69 4.91 -22.61
N ARG A 85 -5.61 4.72 -23.37
CA ARG A 85 -5.44 5.24 -24.73
C ARG A 85 -6.56 4.78 -25.65
N LYS A 86 -6.80 3.47 -25.72
CA LYS A 86 -7.90 2.92 -26.54
C LYS A 86 -9.26 3.49 -26.14
N GLN A 87 -9.49 3.72 -24.85
CA GLN A 87 -10.74 4.34 -24.39
C GLN A 87 -10.86 5.80 -24.81
N ILE A 88 -9.78 6.60 -24.70
CA ILE A 88 -9.83 8.03 -25.01
C ILE A 88 -9.90 8.31 -26.52
N GLU A 89 -9.29 7.46 -27.35
CA GLU A 89 -9.31 7.59 -28.80
C GLU A 89 -10.73 7.52 -29.37
N THR A 90 -11.62 6.74 -28.75
CA THR A 90 -13.04 6.67 -29.11
C THR A 90 -13.82 7.95 -28.81
N LYS A 91 -13.25 8.89 -28.05
CA LYS A 91 -13.89 10.16 -27.69
C LYS A 91 -13.50 11.27 -28.68
N PRO A 92 -14.40 12.24 -28.94
CA PRO A 92 -14.08 13.39 -29.78
C PRO A 92 -12.86 14.14 -29.24
N GLU A 93 -11.94 14.52 -30.12
CA GLU A 93 -10.66 15.14 -29.76
C GLU A 93 -10.82 16.34 -28.82
N ALA A 94 -11.76 17.24 -29.15
CA ALA A 94 -12.09 18.42 -28.35
C ALA A 94 -12.58 18.11 -26.92
N LYS A 95 -13.01 16.87 -26.63
CA LYS A 95 -13.48 16.43 -25.31
C LYS A 95 -12.46 15.58 -24.55
N ARG A 96 -11.35 15.16 -25.17
CA ARG A 96 -10.40 14.22 -24.55
C ARG A 96 -9.79 14.79 -23.28
N GLN A 97 -9.24 16.01 -23.33
CA GLN A 97 -8.61 16.64 -22.16
C GLN A 97 -9.60 16.90 -21.01
N PRO A 98 -10.81 17.45 -21.21
CA PRO A 98 -11.80 17.57 -20.15
C PRO A 98 -12.20 16.24 -19.50
N ILE A 99 -12.31 15.17 -20.30
CA ILE A 99 -12.61 13.82 -19.79
C ILE A 99 -11.45 13.32 -18.93
N LEU A 100 -10.21 13.39 -19.43
CA LEU A 100 -9.02 12.96 -18.68
C LEU A 100 -8.86 13.72 -17.36
N LEU A 101 -9.09 15.04 -17.36
CA LEU A 101 -9.07 15.85 -16.15
C LEU A 101 -10.12 15.39 -15.14
N ARG A 102 -11.35 15.13 -15.60
CA ARG A 102 -12.44 14.63 -14.75
C ARG A 102 -12.14 13.27 -14.16
N GLU A 103 -11.67 12.33 -14.97
CA GLU A 103 -11.28 10.98 -14.53
C GLU A 103 -10.13 11.03 -13.51
N LEU A 104 -9.12 11.87 -13.75
CA LEU A 104 -8.03 12.09 -12.80
C LEU A 104 -8.56 12.64 -11.47
N ALA A 105 -9.44 13.65 -11.51
CA ALA A 105 -10.04 14.22 -10.31
C ALA A 105 -10.84 13.16 -9.53
N ILE A 106 -11.65 12.35 -10.21
CA ILE A 106 -12.40 11.24 -9.59
C ILE A 106 -11.45 10.22 -8.95
N SER A 107 -10.41 9.80 -9.66
CA SER A 107 -9.43 8.85 -9.14
C SER A 107 -8.70 9.38 -7.90
N ARG A 108 -8.33 10.66 -7.90
CA ARG A 108 -7.71 11.33 -6.73
C ARG A 108 -8.68 11.41 -5.55
N LEU A 109 -9.95 11.72 -5.81
CA LEU A 109 -10.98 11.80 -4.77
C LEU A 109 -11.25 10.43 -4.14
N ILE A 110 -11.35 9.36 -4.94
CA ILE A 110 -11.48 7.99 -4.43
C ILE A 110 -10.27 7.62 -3.56
N THR A 111 -9.05 7.91 -4.04
CA THR A 111 -7.82 7.63 -3.28
C THR A 111 -7.79 8.39 -1.94
N LEU A 112 -8.25 9.65 -1.94
CA LEU A 112 -8.41 10.44 -0.72
C LEU A 112 -9.38 9.76 0.23
N PHE A 113 -10.56 9.38 -0.23
CA PHE A 113 -11.59 8.76 0.61
C PHE A 113 -11.18 7.39 1.14
N GLU A 114 -10.44 6.59 0.39
CA GLU A 114 -9.87 5.34 0.91
C GLU A 114 -8.88 5.61 2.05
N ARG A 115 -8.02 6.62 1.89
CA ARG A 115 -7.07 7.01 2.94
C ARG A 115 -7.81 7.53 4.18
N VAL A 116 -8.79 8.41 3.98
CA VAL A 116 -9.63 8.94 5.06
C VAL A 116 -10.34 7.79 5.76
N HIS A 117 -11.02 6.91 5.02
CA HIS A 117 -11.74 5.78 5.60
C HIS A 117 -10.82 4.87 6.40
N ARG A 118 -9.57 4.62 5.98
CA ARG A 118 -8.62 3.82 6.77
C ARG A 118 -8.30 4.47 8.12
N LEU A 119 -8.16 5.78 8.17
CA LEU A 119 -7.63 6.51 9.32
C LEU A 119 -8.70 7.08 10.25
N ILE A 120 -9.89 7.40 9.76
CA ILE A 120 -10.96 8.01 10.53
C ILE A 120 -11.51 7.07 11.61
N PHE A 121 -11.88 7.62 12.75
CA PHE A 121 -12.53 6.93 13.86
C PHE A 121 -14.05 6.88 13.70
N GLY A 122 -14.71 5.95 14.40
CA GLY A 122 -16.16 5.83 14.44
C GLY A 122 -16.80 7.09 15.02
N SER A 123 -16.27 7.61 16.13
CA SER A 123 -16.74 8.87 16.74
C SER A 123 -16.68 10.08 15.80
N GLN A 124 -15.66 10.13 14.95
CA GLN A 124 -15.51 11.15 13.92
C GLN A 124 -16.55 11.00 12.81
N ILE A 125 -16.85 9.76 12.39
CA ILE A 125 -17.92 9.48 11.42
C ILE A 125 -19.28 9.90 12.01
N ASP A 126 -19.54 9.61 13.27
CA ASP A 126 -20.77 9.98 13.96
C ASP A 126 -20.93 11.51 14.05
N LEU A 127 -19.84 12.23 14.33
CA LEU A 127 -19.81 13.69 14.24
C LEU A 127 -20.15 14.18 12.83
N LEU A 128 -19.50 13.65 11.78
CA LEU A 128 -19.77 14.06 10.40
C LEU A 128 -21.23 13.86 10.01
N LYS A 129 -21.83 12.72 10.39
CA LYS A 129 -23.26 12.46 10.17
C LYS A 129 -24.14 13.46 10.91
N SER A 130 -23.79 13.79 12.14
CA SER A 130 -24.52 14.75 12.95
C SER A 130 -24.46 16.17 12.37
N LEU A 131 -23.28 16.61 11.91
CA LEU A 131 -23.11 17.88 11.19
C LEU A 131 -23.93 17.90 9.89
N ASN A 132 -23.91 16.81 9.13
CA ASN A 132 -24.70 16.70 7.89
C ASN A 132 -26.22 16.73 8.13
N LEU A 133 -26.68 16.23 9.28
CA LEU A 133 -28.10 16.17 9.62
C LEU A 133 -28.61 17.46 10.27
N THR A 134 -27.82 18.06 11.16
CA THR A 134 -28.27 19.14 12.05
C THR A 134 -27.59 20.47 11.80
N GLY A 135 -26.60 20.52 10.91
CA GLY A 135 -25.83 21.71 10.57
C GLY A 135 -24.66 21.98 11.53
N PRO A 136 -24.11 23.21 11.47
CA PRO A 136 -22.95 23.59 12.26
C PRO A 136 -23.14 23.44 13.77
N LYS A 137 -22.06 23.10 14.49
CA LYS A 137 -22.07 22.91 15.96
C LYS A 137 -20.98 23.72 16.63
N SER A 138 -21.25 24.23 17.84
CA SER A 138 -20.21 24.79 18.69
C SER A 138 -19.24 23.71 19.17
N MET A 139 -18.03 24.12 19.54
CA MET A 139 -17.02 23.19 20.08
C MET A 139 -17.50 22.43 21.34
N GLU A 140 -18.35 23.06 22.15
CA GLU A 140 -18.99 22.44 23.32
C GLU A 140 -19.89 21.26 22.95
N LEU A 141 -20.56 21.34 21.80
CA LEU A 141 -21.42 20.28 21.27
C LEU A 141 -20.64 19.22 20.47
N VAL A 142 -19.40 19.53 20.06
CA VAL A 142 -18.52 18.59 19.37
C VAL A 142 -17.75 17.70 20.36
N ARG A 143 -17.29 18.27 21.47
CA ARG A 143 -16.49 17.56 22.48
C ARG A 143 -17.10 16.24 22.98
N PRO A 144 -18.43 16.10 23.19
CA PRO A 144 -19.03 14.84 23.61
C PRO A 144 -18.72 13.64 22.70
N TYR A 145 -18.58 13.84 21.38
CA TYR A 145 -18.24 12.76 20.44
C TYR A 145 -16.87 12.13 20.75
N TYR A 146 -15.91 12.96 21.14
CA TYR A 146 -14.60 12.51 21.59
C TYR A 146 -14.66 11.89 22.99
N ASP A 147 -15.35 12.55 23.93
CA ASP A 147 -15.37 12.10 25.32
C ASP A 147 -16.02 10.71 25.46
N GLU A 148 -17.09 10.44 24.70
CA GLU A 148 -17.73 9.11 24.64
C GLU A 148 -16.76 8.03 24.12
N ALA A 149 -16.01 8.34 23.06
CA ALA A 149 -15.01 7.45 22.50
C ALA A 149 -13.83 7.18 23.46
N ALA A 150 -13.35 8.23 24.13
CA ALA A 150 -12.28 8.14 25.10
C ALA A 150 -12.67 7.25 26.30
N ILE A 151 -13.94 7.27 26.71
CA ILE A 151 -14.47 6.37 27.73
C ILE A 151 -14.48 4.91 27.25
N LEU A 152 -14.85 4.68 25.99
CA LEU A 152 -14.92 3.32 25.41
C LEU A 152 -13.55 2.72 25.08
N SER A 153 -12.51 3.53 24.91
CA SER A 153 -11.16 3.07 24.58
C SER A 153 -10.06 3.87 25.31
N PRO A 154 -9.99 3.82 26.67
CA PRO A 154 -9.11 4.69 27.45
C PRO A 154 -7.62 4.53 27.13
N ASP A 155 -7.18 3.29 26.89
CA ASP A 155 -5.77 3.00 26.58
C ASP A 155 -5.31 3.68 25.28
N PHE A 156 -6.19 3.77 24.28
CA PHE A 156 -5.90 4.44 23.01
C PHE A 156 -5.85 5.97 23.18
N TYR A 157 -6.84 6.52 23.90
CA TYR A 157 -7.01 7.97 24.06
C TYR A 157 -6.10 8.58 25.12
N LYS A 158 -5.33 7.78 25.87
CA LYS A 158 -4.35 8.27 26.85
C LYS A 158 -3.34 9.26 26.24
N ASP A 159 -2.86 8.96 25.03
CA ASP A 159 -1.85 9.76 24.32
C ASP A 159 -2.42 10.49 23.09
N TYR A 160 -3.74 10.38 22.87
CA TYR A 160 -4.44 10.92 21.71
C TYR A 160 -5.56 11.85 22.17
N ASP A 161 -5.23 13.12 22.36
CA ASP A 161 -6.15 14.14 22.88
C ASP A 161 -7.19 14.63 21.85
N PHE A 162 -8.12 15.46 22.33
CA PHE A 162 -9.17 16.07 21.51
C PHE A 162 -8.63 16.88 20.34
N ASP A 163 -7.52 17.59 20.52
CA ASP A 163 -6.95 18.43 19.46
C ASP A 163 -6.38 17.56 18.33
N LYS A 164 -5.70 16.45 18.65
CA LYS A 164 -5.25 15.47 17.65
C LYS A 164 -6.43 14.83 16.94
N TRP A 165 -7.46 14.42 17.68
CA TRP A 165 -8.70 13.88 17.13
C TRP A 165 -9.36 14.86 16.16
N LEU A 166 -9.43 16.13 16.51
CA LEU A 166 -10.02 17.15 15.66
C LEU A 166 -9.13 17.52 14.46
N SER A 167 -7.81 17.55 14.66
CA SER A 167 -6.84 17.92 13.63
C SER A 167 -6.93 17.00 12.41
N PHE A 168 -7.28 15.73 12.62
CA PHE A 168 -7.50 14.81 11.51
C PHE A 168 -8.66 15.26 10.61
N LEU A 169 -9.81 15.62 11.20
CA LEU A 169 -11.00 16.03 10.44
C LEU A 169 -10.76 17.31 9.62
N THR A 170 -10.03 18.26 10.20
CA THR A 170 -9.69 19.53 9.53
C THR A 170 -8.59 19.36 8.49
N SER A 171 -7.54 18.59 8.78
CA SER A 171 -6.45 18.32 7.82
C SER A 171 -6.88 17.44 6.64
N ALA A 172 -7.88 16.57 6.84
CA ALA A 172 -8.52 15.81 5.78
C ALA A 172 -9.59 16.62 5.02
N GLU A 173 -9.78 17.90 5.35
CA GLU A 173 -10.77 18.81 4.77
C GLU A 173 -12.21 18.29 4.88
N LEU A 174 -12.53 17.46 5.88
CA LEU A 174 -13.88 16.92 6.07
C LEU A 174 -14.79 17.89 6.82
N VAL A 175 -14.19 18.72 7.68
CA VAL A 175 -14.87 19.78 8.42
C VAL A 175 -14.09 21.09 8.29
N GLU A 176 -14.78 22.20 8.49
CA GLU A 176 -14.19 23.52 8.62
C GLU A 176 -14.71 24.19 9.90
N ILE A 177 -13.92 25.11 10.45
CA ILE A 177 -14.31 25.88 11.64
C ILE A 177 -14.43 27.34 11.23
N LYS A 178 -15.64 27.90 11.37
CA LYS A 178 -15.98 29.29 11.07
C LYS A 178 -16.74 29.88 12.25
N ASP A 179 -16.32 31.05 12.72
CA ASP A 179 -16.97 31.78 13.83
C ASP A 179 -17.17 30.93 15.11
N GLY A 180 -16.20 30.03 15.40
CA GLY A 180 -16.25 29.13 16.57
C GLY A 180 -17.23 27.96 16.42
N GLN A 181 -17.83 27.80 15.24
CA GLN A 181 -18.68 26.67 14.88
C GLN A 181 -17.98 25.77 13.86
N MET A 182 -18.18 24.48 14.02
CA MET A 182 -17.69 23.46 13.10
C MET A 182 -18.82 23.08 12.14
N ASP A 183 -18.52 23.06 10.85
CA ASP A 183 -19.43 22.60 9.80
C ASP A 183 -18.77 21.52 8.95
N ILE A 184 -19.58 20.69 8.31
CA ILE A 184 -19.12 19.69 7.35
C ILE A 184 -18.88 20.34 5.98
N THR A 185 -17.73 20.04 5.38
CA THR A 185 -17.40 20.56 4.04
C THR A 185 -18.12 19.76 2.94
N GLU A 186 -18.00 20.22 1.69
CA GLU A 186 -18.46 19.41 0.55
C GLU A 186 -17.67 18.10 0.43
N THR A 187 -16.37 18.13 0.70
CA THR A 187 -15.52 16.93 0.74
C THR A 187 -16.01 15.95 1.82
N GLY A 188 -16.40 16.46 3.00
CA GLY A 188 -16.98 15.64 4.07
C GLY A 188 -18.31 15.00 3.68
N ARG A 189 -19.19 15.74 2.99
CA ARG A 189 -20.47 15.21 2.47
C ARG A 189 -20.26 14.14 1.42
N GLU A 190 -19.38 14.39 0.44
CA GLU A 190 -19.02 13.42 -0.59
C GLU A 190 -18.35 12.17 0.00
N PHE A 191 -17.57 12.32 1.07
CA PHE A 191 -17.01 11.19 1.80
C PHE A 191 -18.11 10.29 2.42
N LEU A 192 -19.15 10.88 3.03
CA LEU A 192 -20.29 10.11 3.54
C LEU A 192 -21.04 9.38 2.42
N VAL A 193 -21.25 10.03 1.26
CA VAL A 193 -21.85 9.40 0.07
C VAL A 193 -20.99 8.24 -0.42
N TYR A 194 -19.68 8.42 -0.49
CA TYR A 194 -18.72 7.39 -0.86
C TYR A 194 -18.84 6.17 0.07
N MET A 195 -18.90 6.36 1.39
CA MET A 195 -19.06 5.26 2.35
C MET A 195 -20.32 4.44 2.10
N VAL A 196 -21.45 5.10 1.83
CA VAL A 196 -22.73 4.44 1.52
C VAL A 196 -22.64 3.63 0.22
N ASN A 197 -22.12 4.25 -0.85
CA ASN A 197 -22.03 3.63 -2.17
C ASN A 197 -21.09 2.41 -2.19
N THR A 198 -20.04 2.44 -1.37
CA THR A 198 -19.04 1.36 -1.27
C THR A 198 -19.34 0.35 -0.17
N ARG A 199 -20.43 0.55 0.60
CA ARG A 199 -20.85 -0.31 1.73
C ARG A 199 -19.75 -0.47 2.78
N LEU A 200 -18.99 0.58 3.03
CA LEU A 200 -17.92 0.56 4.01
C LEU A 200 -18.49 0.48 5.43
N ILE A 201 -17.73 -0.19 6.32
CA ILE A 201 -18.11 -0.33 7.72
C ILE A 201 -18.05 1.05 8.39
N GLU A 202 -19.16 1.42 9.02
CA GLU A 202 -19.30 2.67 9.76
C GLU A 202 -18.86 2.54 11.22
N ARG A 203 -19.07 1.36 11.81
CA ARG A 203 -18.64 1.05 13.18
C ARG A 203 -17.14 0.72 13.18
N LYS A 204 -16.33 1.75 13.36
CA LYS A 204 -14.89 1.64 13.50
C LYS A 204 -14.48 1.74 14.98
N PRO A 205 -13.31 1.18 15.36
CA PRO A 205 -12.74 1.42 16.68
C PRO A 205 -12.42 2.89 16.88
N GLY A 206 -12.61 3.38 18.11
CA GLY A 206 -12.37 4.76 18.50
C GLY A 206 -13.45 5.72 18.04
#